data_AF-A0A6J4RDK1-F1
#
_entry.id   AF-A0A6J4RDK1-F1
#
_cell.length_a   1.000
_cell.length_b   1.000
_cell.length_c   1.000
_cell.angle_alpha   90.00
_cell.angle_beta   90.00
_cell.angle_gamma   90.00
#
_symmetry.space_group_name_H-M   'P 1'
#
loop_
_entity.id
_entity.type
_entity.pdbx_description
1 polymer ?
#
loop_
_entity_poly.entity_id
_entity_poly.type
_entity_poly.pdbx_seq_one_letter_code
_entity_poly.pdbx_strand_id
1 'polypeptide(L)'
;MGTEPAPLTLADAMHQAVRAVDPSGEDAGMGDLLARFEDADEPIGMAEDAEQRIAEEVGALDPQGEDPAIQMAAAVATYLAYRRDESGHEPGNLLRLAARAEYDGDPPDNIREWLVDSGIDI
;
A
#
# COMPACT_ATOMS: atom_id res chain seq x y z
N MET A 1 -4.30 29.89 10.70
CA MET A 1 -4.93 28.69 11.30
C MET A 1 -4.34 27.52 10.54
N GLY A 2 -3.38 26.81 11.13
CA GLY A 2 -2.89 25.58 10.51
C GLY A 2 -3.92 24.51 10.83
N THR A 3 -4.66 24.03 9.84
CA THR A 3 -5.41 22.79 10.01
C THR A 3 -4.36 21.71 10.18
N GLU A 4 -4.26 21.14 11.39
CA GLU A 4 -3.58 19.87 11.57
C GLU A 4 -4.11 18.92 10.48
N PRO A 5 -3.22 18.24 9.71
CA PRO A 5 -3.68 17.34 8.68
C PRO A 5 -4.67 16.34 9.30
N ALA A 6 -5.76 16.07 8.60
CA ALA A 6 -6.72 15.08 9.05
C ALA A 6 -5.99 13.75 9.31
N PRO A 7 -6.34 13.01 10.37
CA PRO A 7 -5.70 11.74 10.66
C PRO A 7 -5.93 10.78 9.50
N LEU A 8 -4.86 10.11 9.05
CA LEU A 8 -4.87 9.22 7.89
C LEU A 8 -5.91 8.10 8.08
N THR A 9 -6.83 7.96 7.12
CA THR A 9 -7.81 6.88 7.06
C THR A 9 -7.23 5.68 6.31
N LEU A 10 -7.90 4.52 6.41
CA LEU A 10 -7.47 3.34 5.68
C LEU A 10 -7.73 3.51 4.17
N ALA A 11 -8.83 4.16 3.80
CA ALA A 11 -9.11 4.55 2.42
C ALA A 11 -8.01 5.44 1.86
N ASP A 12 -7.58 6.47 2.61
CA ASP A 12 -6.50 7.37 2.19
C ASP A 12 -5.17 6.63 2.03
N ALA A 13 -4.83 5.75 2.97
CA ALA A 13 -3.61 4.94 2.89
C ALA A 13 -3.62 4.03 1.65
N MET A 14 -4.75 3.39 1.35
CA MET A 14 -4.89 2.55 0.17
C MET A 14 -4.84 3.36 -1.13
N HIS A 15 -5.45 4.54 -1.16
CA HIS A 15 -5.31 5.46 -2.29
C HIS A 15 -3.87 5.88 -2.55
N GLN A 16 -3.09 6.15 -1.50
CA GLN A 16 -1.67 6.46 -1.67
C GLN A 16 -0.87 5.25 -2.12
N ALA A 17 -1.19 4.06 -1.60
CA ALA A 17 -0.57 2.81 -2.04
C ALA A 17 -0.80 2.53 -3.52
N VAL A 18 -2.05 2.65 -3.99
CA VAL A 18 -2.38 2.45 -5.40
C VAL A 18 -1.71 3.49 -6.30
N ARG A 19 -1.65 4.77 -5.89
CA ARG A 19 -0.89 5.78 -6.62
C ARG A 19 0.60 5.47 -6.70
N ALA A 20 1.13 4.74 -5.72
CA ALA A 20 2.53 4.34 -5.72
C ALA A 20 2.81 3.19 -6.69
N VAL A 21 1.91 2.21 -6.75
CA VAL A 21 2.02 1.00 -7.57
C VAL A 21 1.61 1.24 -9.02
N ASP A 22 0.50 1.95 -9.24
CA ASP A 22 -0.04 2.30 -10.55
C ASP A 22 -0.20 3.82 -10.67
N PRO A 23 0.90 4.56 -10.92
CA PRO A 23 0.85 6.00 -11.11
C PRO A 23 0.08 6.41 -12.37
N SER A 24 -0.07 5.50 -13.33
CA SER A 24 -0.80 5.69 -14.59
C SER A 24 -2.32 5.53 -14.46
N GLY A 25 -2.79 4.76 -13.48
CA GLY A 25 -4.20 4.39 -13.34
C GLY A 25 -4.69 3.41 -14.42
N GLU A 26 -3.78 2.63 -15.02
CA GLU A 26 -4.09 1.71 -16.12
C GLU A 26 -4.37 0.27 -15.65
N ASP A 27 -4.06 -0.05 -14.39
CA ASP A 27 -4.25 -1.37 -13.81
C ASP A 27 -5.68 -1.53 -13.27
N ALA A 28 -6.47 -2.36 -13.95
CA ALA A 28 -7.84 -2.66 -13.55
C ALA A 28 -7.93 -3.35 -12.17
N GLY A 29 -6.93 -4.15 -11.79
CA GLY A 29 -6.87 -4.82 -10.49
C GLY A 29 -6.74 -3.83 -9.34
N MET A 30 -6.06 -2.69 -9.57
CA MET A 30 -5.98 -1.61 -8.58
C MET A 30 -7.34 -0.92 -8.35
N GLY A 31 -8.18 -0.84 -9.38
CA GLY A 31 -9.55 -0.35 -9.24
C GLY A 31 -10.40 -1.25 -8.33
N ASP A 32 -10.30 -2.57 -8.53
CA ASP A 32 -11.00 -3.56 -7.70
C ASP A 32 -10.49 -3.56 -6.25
N LEU A 33 -9.18 -3.30 -6.05
CA LEU A 33 -8.61 -3.12 -4.72
C LEU A 33 -9.17 -1.88 -4.03
N LEU A 34 -9.19 -0.71 -4.69
CA LEU A 34 -9.74 0.51 -4.12
C LEU A 34 -11.21 0.39 -3.73
N ALA A 35 -12.02 -0.29 -4.55
CA ALA A 35 -13.44 -0.49 -4.28
C ALA A 35 -13.70 -1.22 -2.95
N ARG A 36 -12.76 -2.04 -2.47
CA ARG A 36 -12.88 -2.72 -1.17
C ARG A 36 -12.65 -1.81 0.04
N PHE A 37 -11.94 -0.70 -0.16
CA PHE A 37 -11.59 0.25 0.90
C PHE A 37 -12.30 1.59 0.75
N GLU A 38 -13.19 1.75 -0.23
CA GLU A 38 -13.92 3.02 -0.50
C GLU A 38 -14.69 3.52 0.73
N ASP A 39 -15.27 2.61 1.53
CA ASP A 39 -16.02 2.95 2.74
C ASP A 39 -15.13 3.06 3.99
N ALA A 40 -13.81 2.88 3.89
CA ALA A 40 -12.89 2.85 5.04
C ALA A 40 -12.41 4.26 5.47
N ASP A 41 -13.37 5.17 5.61
CA ASP A 41 -13.17 6.60 5.92
C ASP A 41 -12.89 6.88 7.40
N GLU A 42 -12.91 5.86 8.27
CA GLU A 42 -12.51 6.04 9.65
C GLU A 42 -10.99 6.21 9.78
N PRO A 43 -10.53 7.14 10.64
CA PRO A 43 -9.11 7.27 10.95
C PRO A 43 -8.50 5.97 11.46
N ILE A 44 -7.28 5.66 11.01
CA ILE A 44 -6.56 4.46 11.45
C ILE A 44 -6.27 4.54 12.95
N GLY A 45 -6.94 3.70 13.72
CA GLY A 45 -6.75 3.49 15.15
C GLY A 45 -5.44 2.74 15.45
N MET A 46 -5.54 1.44 15.76
CA MET A 46 -4.36 0.58 15.92
C MET A 46 -3.85 0.14 14.55
N ALA A 47 -2.53 0.07 14.39
CA ALA A 47 -1.93 -0.31 13.10
C ALA A 47 -2.16 -1.79 12.79
N GLU A 48 -2.17 -2.62 13.82
CA GLU A 48 -2.43 -4.06 13.75
C GLU A 48 -3.85 -4.37 13.26
N ASP A 49 -4.84 -3.58 13.69
CA ASP A 49 -6.23 -3.71 13.21
C ASP A 49 -6.34 -3.36 11.72
N ALA A 50 -5.60 -2.35 11.27
CA ALA A 50 -5.55 -1.96 9.87
C ALA A 50 -4.81 -3.00 9.02
N GLU A 51 -3.67 -3.50 9.49
CA GLU A 51 -2.92 -4.59 8.84
C GLU A 51 -3.80 -5.83 8.66
N GLN A 52 -4.50 -6.27 9.71
CA GLN A 52 -5.41 -7.40 9.64
C GLN A 52 -6.51 -7.19 8.60
N ARG A 53 -7.13 -6.00 8.58
CA ARG A 53 -8.16 -5.65 7.59
C ARG A 53 -7.59 -5.61 6.16
N ILE A 54 -6.38 -5.09 5.98
CA ILE A 54 -5.69 -5.07 4.68
C ILE A 54 -5.48 -6.50 4.19
N ALA A 55 -4.91 -7.36 5.04
CA ALA A 55 -4.62 -8.75 4.71
C ALA A 55 -5.89 -9.55 4.34
N GLU A 56 -7.01 -9.31 5.02
CA GLU A 56 -8.30 -9.94 4.72
C GLU A 56 -8.82 -9.57 3.33
N GLU A 57 -8.87 -8.28 3.01
CA GLU A 57 -9.39 -7.81 1.73
C GLU A 57 -8.47 -8.16 0.55
N VAL A 58 -7.16 -8.06 0.76
CA VAL A 58 -6.14 -8.45 -0.23
C VAL A 58 -6.19 -9.95 -0.46
N GLY A 59 -6.26 -10.77 0.59
CA GLY A 59 -6.38 -12.23 0.45
C GLY A 59 -7.69 -12.67 -0.22
N ALA A 60 -8.73 -11.86 -0.18
CA ALA A 60 -9.97 -12.09 -0.93
C ALA A 60 -9.83 -11.71 -2.42
N LEU A 61 -8.96 -10.77 -2.77
CA LEU A 61 -8.71 -10.30 -4.14
C LEU A 61 -7.63 -11.11 -4.86
N ASP A 62 -6.51 -11.37 -4.20
CA ASP A 62 -5.41 -12.22 -4.65
C ASP A 62 -5.16 -13.38 -3.65
N PRO A 63 -5.98 -14.45 -3.72
CA PRO A 63 -5.87 -15.57 -2.78
C PRO A 63 -4.59 -16.40 -2.94
N GLN A 64 -3.87 -16.25 -4.05
CA GLN A 64 -2.64 -17.01 -4.31
C GLN A 64 -1.39 -16.18 -4.01
N GLY A 65 -1.51 -14.87 -3.78
CA GLY A 65 -0.35 -13.99 -3.59
C GLY A 65 0.55 -13.97 -4.82
N GLU A 66 -0.06 -13.98 -6.01
CA GLU A 66 0.67 -14.05 -7.28
C GLU A 66 0.84 -12.68 -7.94
N ASP A 67 0.05 -11.69 -7.54
CA ASP A 67 0.08 -10.34 -8.11
C ASP A 67 1.05 -9.43 -7.33
N PRO A 68 2.19 -9.05 -7.92
CA PRO A 68 3.17 -8.19 -7.25
C PRO A 68 2.64 -6.79 -6.95
N ALA A 69 1.78 -6.26 -7.82
CA ALA A 69 1.22 -4.92 -7.68
C ALA A 69 0.24 -4.88 -6.48
N ILE A 70 -0.63 -5.88 -6.36
CA ILE A 70 -1.56 -6.00 -5.22
C ILE A 70 -0.78 -6.17 -3.91
N GLN A 71 0.24 -7.04 -3.89
CA GLN A 71 1.06 -7.23 -2.70
C GLN A 71 1.81 -5.97 -2.29
N MET A 72 2.39 -5.24 -3.24
CA MET A 72 3.08 -3.99 -2.95
C MET A 72 2.12 -2.88 -2.51
N ALA A 73 0.90 -2.83 -3.04
CA ALA A 73 -0.12 -1.91 -2.57
C ALA A 73 -0.50 -2.22 -1.10
N ALA A 74 -0.70 -3.49 -0.78
CA ALA A 74 -0.94 -3.93 0.59
C ALA A 74 0.22 -3.53 1.53
N ALA A 75 1.46 -3.80 1.12
CA ALA A 75 2.66 -3.47 1.90
C ALA A 75 2.78 -1.95 2.14
N VAL A 76 2.50 -1.12 1.14
CA VAL A 76 2.52 0.35 1.30
C VAL A 76 1.40 0.81 2.24
N ALA A 77 0.19 0.28 2.11
CA ALA A 77 -0.92 0.65 2.99
C ALA A 77 -0.62 0.25 4.45
N THR A 78 -0.09 -0.96 4.67
CA THR A 78 0.34 -1.44 5.99
C THR A 78 1.47 -0.57 6.54
N TYR A 79 2.48 -0.25 5.72
CA TYR A 79 3.55 0.67 6.12
C TYR A 79 3.00 2.02 6.61
N LEU A 80 2.06 2.61 5.87
CA LEU A 80 1.43 3.88 6.24
C LEU A 80 0.54 3.77 7.48
N ALA A 81 -0.02 2.61 7.79
CA ALA A 81 -0.72 2.39 9.06
C ALA A 81 0.24 2.53 10.27
N TYR A 82 1.48 2.08 10.14
CA TYR A 82 2.53 2.26 11.16
C TYR A 82 3.22 3.63 11.09
N ARG A 83 3.32 4.23 9.90
CA ARG A 83 4.04 5.48 9.60
C ARG A 83 3.14 6.52 8.92
N ARG A 84 2.07 6.92 9.60
CA ARG A 84 1.04 7.82 9.03
C ARG A 84 1.59 9.18 8.57
N ASP A 85 2.63 9.66 9.25
CA ASP A 85 3.34 10.92 8.94
C ASP A 85 4.13 10.86 7.62
N GLU A 86 4.38 9.66 7.10
CA GLU A 86 5.13 9.41 5.87
C GLU A 86 4.25 9.37 4.61
N SER A 87 2.92 9.50 4.75
CA SER A 87 1.95 9.46 3.65
C SER A 87 2.16 10.51 2.54
N GLY A 88 2.96 11.54 2.80
CA GLY A 88 3.33 12.57 1.82
C GLY A 88 4.63 12.30 1.06
N HIS A 89 5.31 11.17 1.28
CA HIS A 89 6.53 10.84 0.55
C HIS A 89 6.29 10.52 -0.93
N GLU A 90 7.35 10.66 -1.73
CA GLU A 90 7.26 10.33 -3.15
C GLU A 90 6.96 8.84 -3.37
N PRO A 91 6.13 8.50 -4.37
CA PRO A 91 5.69 7.14 -4.70
C PRO A 91 6.79 6.06 -4.66
N GLY A 92 7.90 6.29 -5.38
CA GLY A 92 8.99 5.32 -5.42
C GLY A 92 9.75 5.17 -4.10
N ASN A 93 9.73 6.20 -3.24
CA ASN A 93 10.29 6.08 -1.90
C ASN A 93 9.38 5.26 -0.99
N LEU A 94 8.06 5.44 -1.09
CA LEU A 94 7.09 4.62 -0.36
C LEU A 94 7.21 3.15 -0.73
N LEU A 95 7.29 2.81 -2.02
CA LEU A 95 7.51 1.43 -2.47
C LEU A 95 8.77 0.81 -1.87
N ARG A 96 9.90 1.53 -1.89
CA ARG A 96 11.17 1.05 -1.33
C ARG A 96 11.08 0.83 0.18
N LEU A 97 10.51 1.78 0.91
CA LEU A 97 10.37 1.72 2.37
C LEU A 97 9.44 0.58 2.78
N ALA A 98 8.31 0.45 2.09
CA ALA A 98 7.34 -0.62 2.31
C ALA A 98 7.95 -2.00 2.01
N ALA A 99 8.59 -2.19 0.85
CA ALA A 99 9.24 -3.45 0.50
C ALA A 99 10.31 -3.85 1.54
N ARG A 100 11.08 -2.87 2.02
CA ARG A 100 12.07 -3.11 3.06
C ARG A 100 11.45 -3.48 4.41
N ALA A 101 10.34 -2.84 4.79
CA ALA A 101 9.66 -3.10 6.05
C ALA A 101 8.94 -4.45 6.04
N GLU A 102 8.30 -4.80 4.92
CA GLU A 102 7.53 -6.03 4.75
C GLU A 102 8.43 -7.27 4.66
N TYR A 103 9.51 -7.19 3.87
CA TYR A 103 10.33 -8.35 3.55
C TYR A 103 11.70 -8.33 4.22
N ASP A 104 11.91 -7.48 5.23
CA ASP A 104 13.21 -7.28 5.89
C ASP A 104 14.37 -6.98 4.91
N GLY A 105 14.05 -6.43 3.74
CA GLY A 105 15.01 -6.14 2.66
C GLY A 105 15.33 -7.32 1.73
N ASP A 106 14.63 -8.45 1.85
CA ASP A 106 14.77 -9.62 0.96
C ASP A 106 13.41 -10.02 0.36
N PRO A 107 12.82 -9.20 -0.54
CA PRO A 107 11.56 -9.53 -1.17
C PRO A 107 11.68 -10.74 -2.10
N PRO A 108 10.58 -11.50 -2.27
CA PRO A 108 10.47 -12.57 -3.26
C PRO A 108 10.85 -12.13 -4.67
N ASP A 109 11.34 -13.06 -5.50
CA ASP A 109 11.87 -12.76 -6.84
C ASP A 109 10.87 -12.02 -7.74
N ASN A 110 9.59 -12.42 -7.74
CA ASN A 110 8.53 -11.76 -8.52
C ASN A 110 8.31 -10.30 -8.08
N ILE A 111 8.39 -10.01 -6.78
CA ILE A 111 8.28 -8.64 -6.24
C ILE A 111 9.51 -7.83 -6.59
N ARG A 112 10.71 -8.43 -6.47
CA ARG A 112 11.98 -7.79 -6.80
C ARG A 112 12.06 -7.40 -8.28
N GLU A 113 11.72 -8.33 -9.17
CA GLU A 113 11.68 -8.08 -10.61
C GLU A 113 10.70 -6.95 -10.94
N TRP A 114 9.49 -7.00 -10.36
CA TRP A 114 8.49 -5.95 -10.54
C TRP A 114 8.94 -4.57 -10.03
N LEU A 115 9.62 -4.51 -8.89
CA LEU A 115 10.17 -3.26 -8.35
C LEU A 115 11.23 -2.66 -9.29
N VAL A 116 12.12 -3.50 -9.85
CA VAL A 116 13.14 -3.08 -10.82
C VAL A 116 12.50 -2.54 -12.10
N ASP A 117 11.48 -3.22 -12.63
CA ASP A 117 10.72 -2.76 -13.80
C ASP A 117 10.00 -1.43 -13.54
N SER A 118 9.59 -1.21 -12.29
CA SER A 118 9.01 0.05 -11.79
C SER A 118 10.07 1.15 -11.52
N GLY A 119 11.35 0.88 -11.78
CA GLY A 119 12.47 1.81 -11.59
C GLY A 119 12.92 1.96 -10.14
N ILE A 120 12.55 1.02 -9.26
CA ILE A 120 12.90 0.99 -7.85
C ILE A 120 14.05 0.02 -7.60
N ASP A 121 15.16 0.55 -7.10
CA ASP A 121 16.31 -0.23 -6.64
C ASP A 121 16.23 -0.43 -5.12
N ILE A 122 16.46 -1.66 -4.66
CA ILE A 122 16.32 -2.16 -3.28
C ILE A 122 17.58 -2.86 -2.79
#